data_AF-A0A7C0V7J9-F1
#
_entry.id   AF-A0A7C0V7J9-F1
#
_cell.length_a   1.000
_cell.length_b   1.000
_cell.length_c   1.000
_cell.angle_alpha   90.00
_cell.angle_beta   90.00
_cell.angle_gamma   90.00
#
_symmetry.space_group_name_H-M   'P 1'
#
loop_
_entity.id
_entity.type
_entity.pdbx_description
1 polymer ?
#
loop_
_entity_poly.entity_id
_entity_poly.type
_entity_poly.pdbx_seq_one_letter_code
_entity_poly.pdbx_strand_id
1 'polypeptide(L)' 'VCVDQFACPAMYVEEGKVYIDKNLCIGCSVCAQICPERAIVPAKD' A
#
# COMPACT_ATOMS: atom_id res chain seq x y z
N VAL A 1 -9.48 5.99 1.50
CA VAL A 1 -9.72 4.96 2.55
C VAL A 1 -8.53 4.02 2.75
N CYS A 2 -7.96 3.38 1.72
CA CYS A 2 -6.82 2.43 1.88
C CYS A 2 -5.59 2.99 2.62
N VAL A 3 -5.33 4.28 2.44
CA VAL A 3 -4.20 5.04 3.01
C VAL A 3 -4.59 5.86 4.24
N ASP A 4 -5.89 6.06 4.49
CA ASP A 4 -6.38 6.99 5.52
C ASP A 4 -6.17 6.48 6.95
N GLN A 5 -6.07 5.16 7.15
CA GLN A 5 -5.92 4.57 8.49
C GLN A 5 -4.49 4.09 8.79
N PHE A 6 -3.62 3.99 7.78
CA PHE A 6 -2.28 3.44 7.93
C PHE A 6 -1.25 4.35 7.26
N ALA A 7 -0.49 5.08 8.06
CA ALA A 7 0.65 5.86 7.60
C ALA A 7 1.84 4.93 7.32
N CYS A 8 1.81 4.22 6.19
CA CYS A 8 3.01 3.54 5.70
C CYS A 8 3.94 4.56 5.03
N PRO A 9 5.22 4.67 5.45
CA PRO A 9 6.16 5.58 4.78
C PRO A 9 6.45 5.19 3.33
N ALA A 10 6.15 3.95 2.94
CA ALA A 10 6.29 3.48 1.57
C ALA A 10 5.08 3.80 0.67
N MET A 11 3.95 4.28 1.22
CA MET A 11 2.78 4.64 0.42
C MET A 11 2.78 6.12 0.05
N TYR A 12 2.49 6.42 -1.21
CA TYR A 12 2.34 7.79 -1.70
C TYR A 12 1.17 7.90 -2.67
N VAL A 13 0.64 9.11 -2.86
CA VAL A 13 -0.47 9.38 -3.77
C VAL A 13 0.04 10.21 -4.93
N GLU A 14 -0.20 9.74 -6.15
CA GLU A 14 0.14 10.43 -7.38
C GLU A 14 -1.06 10.37 -8.33
N GLU A 15 -1.48 11.53 -8.86
CA GLU A 15 -2.65 11.65 -9.74
C GLU A 15 -3.95 11.01 -9.18
N GLY A 16 -4.14 11.08 -7.85
CA GLY A 16 -5.32 10.50 -7.18
C GLY A 16 -5.29 8.97 -7.05
N LYS A 17 -4.20 8.32 -7.44
CA LYS A 17 -3.95 6.89 -7.24
C LYS A 17 -2.92 6.66 -6.15
N VAL A 18 -3.06 5.56 -5.44
CA VAL A 18 -2.13 5.15 -4.37
C VAL A 18 -1.07 4.23 -4.97
N TYR A 19 0.19 4.54 -4.71
CA TYR A 19 1.35 3.75 -5.11
C TYR A 19 2.16 3.32 -3.89
N ILE A 20 2.94 2.25 -4.05
CA ILE A 20 3.85 1.73 -3.04
C ILE A 20 5.27 1.80 -3.59
N ASP A 21 6.14 2.54 -2.91
CA ASP A 21 7.56 2.55 -3.20
C ASP A 21 8.18 1.24 -2.73
N LYS A 22 8.62 0.42 -3.69
CA LYS A 22 9.25 -0.87 -3.43
C LYS A 22 10.57 -0.76 -2.67
N ASN A 23 11.26 0.37 -2.74
CA ASN A 23 12.52 0.58 -2.02
C ASN A 23 12.30 0.81 -0.52
N LEU A 24 11.18 1.42 -0.16
CA LEU A 24 10.78 1.65 1.23
C LEU A 24 9.89 0.52 1.77
N CYS A 25 9.25 -0.25 0.89
CA CYS A 25 8.39 -1.35 1.27
C CYS A 25 9.20 -2.54 1.78
N ILE A 26 9.02 -2.88 3.06
CA ILE A 26 9.66 -4.04 3.70
C ILE A 26 8.86 -5.36 3.54
N GLY A 27 7.75 -5.35 2.79
CA GLY A 27 6.95 -6.56 2.57
C GLY A 27 6.14 -7.05 3.78
N CYS A 28 5.88 -6.20 4.78
CA CYS A 28 5.15 -6.58 6.00
C CYS A 28 3.68 -7.00 5.76
N SER A 29 3.15 -6.79 4.56
CA SER A 29 1.79 -7.18 4.13
C SER A 29 0.64 -6.59 4.97
N VAL A 30 0.92 -5.62 5.85
CA VAL A 30 -0.08 -4.95 6.70
C VAL A 30 -1.07 -4.16 5.85
N CYS A 31 -0.59 -3.44 4.84
CA CYS A 31 -1.43 -2.66 3.93
C CYS A 31 -2.46 -3.54 3.20
N ALA A 32 -2.08 -4.76 2.78
CA ALA A 32 -2.98 -5.70 2.12
C ALA A 32 -4.04 -6.29 3.08
N GLN A 33 -3.72 -6.44 4.37
CA GLN A 33 -4.66 -6.92 5.39
C GLN A 33 -5.68 -5.86 5.81
N ILE A 34 -5.25 -4.61 5.95
CA ILE A 34 -6.14 -3.51 6.37
C ILE A 34 -6.99 -2.97 5.23
N CYS A 35 -6.60 -3.16 3.97
CA CYS A 35 -7.33 -2.65 2.81
C CYS A 35 -8.69 -3.38 2.65
N PRO A 36 -9.83 -2.72 2.89
CA PRO A 36 -11.15 -3.35 2.82
C PRO A 36 -11.52 -3.73 1.37
N GLU A 37 -11.02 -2.99 0.39
CA GLU A 37 -11.24 -3.23 -1.04
C GLU A 37 -10.30 -4.31 -1.62
N ARG A 38 -9.35 -4.85 -0.83
CA ARG A 38 -8.34 -5.82 -1.30
C ARG A 38 -7.62 -5.37 -2.59
N ALA A 39 -7.48 -4.06 -2.77
CA ALA A 39 -6.92 -3.46 -3.99
C ALA A 39 -5.40 -3.66 -4.11
N ILE A 40 -4.74 -4.05 -3.02
CA ILE A 40 -3.29 -4.26 -2.96
C ILE A 40 -3.01 -5.73 -3.30
N VAL A 41 -2.53 -5.97 -4.51
CA VAL A 41 -2.05 -7.29 -4.93
C VAL A 41 -0.55 -7.35 -4.63
N PRO A 42 -0.07 -8.29 -3.79
CA PRO A 42 1.37 -8.50 -3.65
C PRO A 42 1.92 -8.85 -5.03
N ALA A 43 2.98 -8.14 -5.45
CA ALA A 43 3.69 -8.50 -6.66
C ALA A 43 4.21 -9.93 -6.46
N LYS A 44 3.59 -10.89 -7.14
CA LYS A 44 4.14 -12.23 -7.30
C LYS A 44 5.33 -12.09 -8.24
N ASP A 45 6.52 -12.32 -7.71
CA ASP A 45 7.61 -12.93 -8.48
C ASP A 45 7.35 -14.45 -8.60
#